data_AF-A0A930N264-F1
#
_entry.id   AF-A0A930N264-F1
#
_cell.length_a   1.000
_cell.length_b   1.000
_cell.length_c   1.000
_cell.angle_alpha   90.00
_cell.angle_beta   90.00
_cell.angle_gamma   90.00
#
_symmetry.space_group_name_H-M   'P 1'
#
loop_
_entity.id
_entity.type
_entity.pdbx_description
1 polymer ?
#
loop_
_entity_poly.entity_id
_entity_poly.type
_entity_poly.pdbx_seq_one_letter_code
_entity_poly.pdbx_strand_id
1 'polypeptide(L)'
;LLAHGGISTLGANIFSLSIAGPFVAYALYRLLTSARLPKSLVIFIATFCGSMATYIVTSFQLAVVYPDAVTGVMGAAWKFLGIFAITQVPLSIIEGILTVIVLRLLEKSQAKTATSAKASSTQSSTKSSLRPQFIWLSILAVVCLALPILAGLFDIGAGTDDQAGKMIGQLTPGFNPTPFLESFEPSEFAEPLLFALQVAIGIALFAWGYYQLIYKRHQSKQKEQEA
;
A
#
# COMPACT_ATOMS: atom_id res chain seq x y z
N LEU A 1 -4.88 16.43 2.41
CA LEU A 1 -5.40 16.46 1.02
C LEU A 1 -6.64 15.58 0.82
N LEU A 2 -6.85 14.51 1.59
CA LEU A 2 -7.90 13.52 1.28
C LEU A 2 -8.81 13.15 2.47
N ALA A 3 -8.78 13.92 3.55
CA ALA A 3 -9.57 13.67 4.77
C ALA A 3 -9.43 12.28 5.44
N HIS A 4 -8.55 11.41 4.92
CA HIS A 4 -8.34 10.04 5.39
C HIS A 4 -7.33 9.93 6.57
N GLY A 5 -7.30 10.93 7.45
CA GLY A 5 -6.41 10.99 8.61
C GLY A 5 -6.48 12.32 9.35
N GLY A 6 -6.49 12.27 10.69
CA GLY A 6 -6.56 13.45 11.55
C GLY A 6 -5.18 14.05 11.85
N ILE A 7 -5.09 15.37 11.98
CA ILE A 7 -3.84 16.05 12.39
C ILE A 7 -3.40 15.56 13.78
N SER A 8 -4.37 15.31 14.67
CA SER A 8 -4.14 14.74 16.01
C SER A 8 -3.70 13.27 15.98
N THR A 9 -4.05 12.52 14.93
CA THR A 9 -3.67 11.09 14.77
C THR A 9 -2.47 10.89 13.84
N LEU A 10 -1.91 11.97 13.28
CA LEU A 10 -0.79 11.94 12.35
C LEU A 10 0.43 11.20 12.92
N GLY A 11 0.77 11.45 14.20
CA GLY A 11 1.92 10.80 14.84
C GLY A 11 1.73 9.29 14.98
N ALA A 12 0.53 8.86 15.38
CA ALA A 12 0.19 7.44 15.49
C ALA A 12 0.25 6.74 14.12
N ASN A 13 -0.28 7.40 13.08
CA ASN A 13 -0.29 6.91 11.71
C ASN A 13 1.11 6.84 11.09
N ILE A 14 1.97 7.84 11.31
CA ILE A 14 3.37 7.80 10.87
C ILE A 14 4.09 6.62 11.53
N PHE A 15 3.86 6.41 12.83
CA PHE A 15 4.50 5.31 13.55
C PHE A 15 4.07 3.94 13.00
N SER A 16 2.76 3.70 12.81
CA SER A 16 2.28 2.42 12.30
C SER A 16 2.69 2.19 10.84
N LEU A 17 2.42 3.14 9.95
CA LEU A 17 2.60 3.00 8.50
C LEU A 17 4.05 3.19 8.03
N SER A 18 4.78 4.15 8.60
CA SER A 18 6.11 4.53 8.11
C SER A 18 7.26 3.91 8.90
N ILE A 19 7.00 3.41 10.11
CA ILE A 19 8.04 2.83 10.97
C ILE A 19 7.78 1.34 11.18
N ALA A 20 6.69 0.96 11.83
CA ALA A 20 6.45 -0.42 12.23
C ALA A 20 6.34 -1.37 11.03
N GLY A 21 5.47 -1.06 10.06
CA GLY A 21 5.29 -1.87 8.85
C GLY A 21 6.59 -2.07 8.07
N PRO A 22 7.29 -0.99 7.66
CA PRO A 22 8.56 -1.10 6.93
C PRO A 22 9.67 -1.82 7.71
N PHE A 23 9.74 -1.63 9.04
CA PHE A 23 10.72 -2.32 9.87
C PHE A 23 10.49 -3.83 9.90
N VAL A 24 9.24 -4.27 10.10
CA VAL A 24 8.86 -5.70 10.08
C VAL A 24 9.11 -6.30 8.70
N ALA A 25 8.69 -5.61 7.63
CA ALA A 25 8.94 -6.06 6.26
C ALA A 25 10.44 -6.24 5.99
N TYR A 26 11.26 -5.28 6.39
CA TYR A 26 12.71 -5.35 6.19
C TYR A 26 13.38 -6.47 7.00
N ALA A 27 12.98 -6.61 8.28
CA ALA A 27 13.50 -7.66 9.15
C ALA A 27 13.18 -9.06 8.58
N LEU A 28 11.93 -9.28 8.14
CA LEU A 28 11.52 -10.53 7.51
C LEU A 28 12.19 -10.76 6.17
N TYR A 29 12.31 -9.72 5.33
CA TYR A 29 13.04 -9.81 4.07
C TYR A 29 14.48 -10.30 4.31
N ARG A 30 15.19 -9.72 5.27
CA ARG A 30 16.56 -10.14 5.62
C ARG A 30 16.61 -11.56 6.17
N LEU A 31 15.75 -11.90 7.13
CA LEU A 31 15.73 -13.21 7.77
C LEU A 31 15.42 -14.33 6.76
N LEU A 32 14.39 -14.15 5.95
CA LEU A 32 13.93 -15.14 4.97
C LEU A 32 14.90 -15.25 3.79
N THR A 33 15.57 -14.16 3.41
CA THR A 33 16.67 -14.21 2.42
C THR A 33 17.88 -14.97 2.98
N SER A 34 18.23 -14.76 4.26
CA SER A 34 19.29 -15.51 4.93
C SER A 34 18.97 -17.00 5.02
N ALA A 35 17.70 -17.37 5.12
CA ALA A 35 17.21 -18.75 5.10
C ALA A 35 17.18 -19.37 3.68
N ARG A 36 17.67 -18.66 2.65
CA ARG A 36 17.72 -19.10 1.24
C ARG A 36 16.36 -19.50 0.65
N LEU A 37 15.29 -18.89 1.14
CA LEU A 37 13.94 -19.09 0.58
C LEU A 37 13.81 -18.49 -0.83
N PRO A 38 12.89 -19.00 -1.66
CA PRO A 38 12.68 -18.46 -3.00
C PRO A 38 12.27 -16.98 -2.92
N LYS A 39 12.95 -16.13 -3.69
CA LYS A 39 12.82 -14.66 -3.64
C LYS A 39 11.38 -14.15 -3.68
N SER A 40 10.52 -14.79 -4.47
CA SER A 40 9.11 -14.40 -4.55
C SER A 40 8.33 -14.68 -3.28
N LEU A 41 8.64 -15.78 -2.59
CA LEU A 41 8.04 -16.09 -1.29
C LEU A 41 8.56 -15.11 -0.23
N VAL A 42 9.85 -14.80 -0.25
CA VAL A 42 10.45 -13.80 0.64
C VAL A 42 9.75 -12.45 0.52
N ILE A 43 9.59 -11.95 -0.72
CA ILE A 43 8.91 -10.68 -1.00
C ILE A 43 7.45 -10.74 -0.54
N PHE A 44 6.73 -11.80 -0.89
CA PHE A 44 5.33 -11.95 -0.51
C PHE A 44 5.15 -11.90 1.02
N ILE A 45 5.91 -12.71 1.76
CA ILE A 45 5.81 -12.78 3.22
C ILE A 45 6.24 -11.44 3.85
N ALA A 46 7.33 -10.84 3.38
CA ALA A 46 7.79 -9.55 3.89
C ALA A 46 6.73 -8.44 3.72
N THR A 47 6.12 -8.35 2.54
CA THR A 47 5.05 -7.37 2.28
C THR A 47 3.80 -7.69 3.09
N PHE A 48 3.30 -8.93 3.05
CA PHE A 48 2.10 -9.34 3.78
C PHE A 48 2.22 -9.06 5.28
N CYS A 49 3.33 -9.48 5.90
CA CYS A 49 3.56 -9.27 7.32
C CYS A 49 3.86 -7.81 7.67
N GLY A 50 4.48 -7.05 6.77
CA GLY A 50 4.66 -5.61 6.92
C GLY A 50 3.32 -4.87 6.96
N SER A 51 2.43 -5.17 6.02
CA SER A 51 1.08 -4.59 5.98
C SER A 51 0.29 -4.99 7.23
N MET A 52 0.30 -6.28 7.61
CA MET A 52 -0.35 -6.74 8.84
C MET A 52 0.21 -6.10 10.11
N ALA A 53 1.53 -5.87 10.19
CA ALA A 53 2.15 -5.24 11.35
C ALA A 53 1.64 -3.81 11.58
N THR A 54 1.42 -3.04 10.50
CA THR A 54 0.77 -1.73 10.57
C THR A 54 -0.57 -1.83 11.30
N TYR A 55 -1.45 -2.74 10.87
CA TYR A 55 -2.80 -2.86 11.44
C TYR A 55 -2.81 -3.40 12.86
N ILE A 56 -1.87 -4.29 13.19
CA ILE A 56 -1.67 -4.74 14.57
C ILE A 56 -1.30 -3.54 15.44
N VAL A 57 -0.32 -2.73 15.03
CA VAL A 57 0.09 -1.54 15.79
C VAL A 57 -1.06 -0.54 15.93
N THR A 58 -1.81 -0.27 14.86
CA THR A 58 -2.99 0.60 14.92
C THR A 58 -4.05 0.07 15.89
N SER A 59 -4.29 -1.25 15.91
CA SER A 59 -5.23 -1.88 16.85
C SER A 59 -4.80 -1.69 18.30
N PHE A 60 -3.49 -1.82 18.58
CA PHE A 60 -2.94 -1.55 19.91
C PHE A 60 -3.00 -0.07 20.29
N GLN A 61 -2.73 0.85 19.35
CA GLN A 61 -2.86 2.29 19.58
C GLN A 61 -4.30 2.65 19.97
N LEU A 62 -5.30 2.12 19.26
CA LEU A 62 -6.70 2.32 19.60
C LEU A 62 -7.06 1.68 20.95
N ALA A 63 -6.56 0.49 21.23
CA ALA A 63 -6.85 -0.21 22.47
C ALA A 63 -6.26 0.44 23.73
N VAL A 64 -5.12 1.12 23.60
CA VAL A 64 -4.53 1.91 24.70
C VAL A 64 -5.38 3.14 24.98
N VAL A 65 -5.94 3.76 23.95
CA VAL A 65 -6.81 4.95 24.08
C VAL A 65 -8.21 4.57 24.57
N TYR A 66 -8.74 3.44 24.08
CA TYR A 66 -10.09 2.95 24.38
C TYR A 66 -10.01 1.52 24.95
N PRO A 67 -9.55 1.36 26.20
CA PRO A 67 -9.46 0.05 26.83
C PRO A 67 -10.86 -0.52 27.10
N ASP A 68 -10.98 -1.85 27.00
CA ASP A 68 -12.23 -2.52 27.33
C ASP A 68 -12.47 -2.56 28.83
N ALA A 69 -13.72 -2.31 29.25
CA ALA A 69 -14.07 -2.22 30.67
C ALA A 69 -13.83 -3.52 31.45
N VAL A 70 -13.89 -4.68 30.80
CA VAL A 70 -13.77 -6.00 31.45
C VAL A 70 -12.40 -6.63 31.15
N THR A 71 -11.96 -6.53 29.90
CA THR A 71 -10.80 -7.24 29.35
C THR A 71 -9.58 -6.34 29.11
N GLY A 72 -9.71 -5.05 29.44
CA GLY A 72 -8.63 -4.06 29.37
C GLY A 72 -8.12 -3.82 27.96
N VAL A 73 -6.87 -3.34 27.87
CA VAL A 73 -6.20 -3.03 26.61
C VAL A 73 -6.10 -4.26 25.70
N MET A 74 -5.81 -5.45 26.26
CA MET A 74 -5.62 -6.65 25.45
C MET A 74 -6.93 -7.11 24.78
N GLY A 75 -8.05 -7.03 25.48
CA GLY A 75 -9.34 -7.38 24.88
C GLY A 75 -9.84 -6.34 23.88
N ALA A 76 -9.61 -5.05 24.14
CA ALA A 76 -9.86 -4.00 23.14
C ALA A 76 -9.00 -4.20 21.87
N ALA A 77 -7.72 -4.55 22.03
CA ALA A 77 -6.82 -4.79 20.90
C ALA A 77 -7.32 -5.95 20.03
N TRP A 78 -7.81 -7.04 20.64
CA TRP A 78 -8.38 -8.16 19.90
C TRP A 78 -9.67 -7.80 19.15
N LYS A 79 -10.51 -6.97 19.77
CA LYS A 79 -11.75 -6.46 19.14
C LYS A 79 -11.43 -5.60 17.91
N PHE A 80 -10.52 -4.62 18.03
CA PHE A 80 -10.11 -3.79 16.90
C PHE A 80 -9.39 -4.60 15.82
N LEU A 81 -8.49 -5.51 16.21
CA LEU A 81 -7.80 -6.38 15.26
C LEU A 81 -8.78 -7.28 14.51
N GLY A 82 -9.80 -7.83 15.18
CA GLY A 82 -10.84 -8.65 14.57
C GLY A 82 -11.68 -7.88 13.54
N ILE A 83 -12.04 -6.63 13.85
CA ILE A 83 -12.74 -5.74 12.91
C ILE A 83 -11.87 -5.48 11.68
N PHE A 84 -10.62 -5.06 11.88
CA PHE A 84 -9.72 -4.77 10.77
C PHE A 84 -9.34 -6.01 9.97
N ALA A 85 -9.19 -7.18 10.58
CA ALA A 85 -8.75 -8.40 9.88
C ALA A 85 -9.63 -8.75 8.66
N ILE A 86 -10.93 -8.47 8.72
CA ILE A 86 -11.89 -8.75 7.63
C ILE A 86 -11.47 -8.09 6.32
N THR A 87 -11.00 -6.83 6.37
CA THR A 87 -10.55 -6.09 5.19
C THR A 87 -9.04 -6.20 4.99
N GLN A 88 -8.27 -6.17 6.08
CA GLN A 88 -6.83 -6.03 6.02
C GLN A 88 -6.11 -7.32 5.66
N VAL A 89 -6.65 -8.50 5.99
CA VAL A 89 -6.08 -9.77 5.54
C VAL A 89 -6.20 -9.92 4.02
N PRO A 90 -7.39 -9.75 3.39
CA PRO A 90 -7.51 -9.74 1.94
C PRO A 90 -6.62 -8.70 1.26
N LEU A 91 -6.59 -7.46 1.77
CA LEU A 91 -5.76 -6.39 1.20
C LEU A 91 -4.27 -6.73 1.27
N SER A 92 -3.78 -7.21 2.41
CA SER A 92 -2.36 -7.58 2.59
C SER A 92 -1.95 -8.73 1.67
N ILE A 93 -2.84 -9.68 1.39
CA ILE A 93 -2.58 -10.76 0.43
C ILE A 93 -2.43 -10.18 -0.98
N ILE A 94 -3.36 -9.32 -1.40
CA ILE A 94 -3.34 -8.69 -2.72
C ILE A 94 -2.08 -7.83 -2.88
N GLU A 95 -1.73 -7.03 -1.87
CA GLU A 95 -0.54 -6.19 -1.86
C GLU A 95 0.74 -7.02 -1.95
N GLY A 96 0.81 -8.14 -1.22
CA GLY A 96 1.92 -9.09 -1.32
C GLY A 96 2.07 -9.66 -2.73
N ILE A 97 0.98 -10.11 -3.35
CA ILE A 97 1.00 -10.65 -4.72
C ILE A 97 1.42 -9.56 -5.71
N LEU A 98 0.83 -8.37 -5.62
CA LEU A 98 1.12 -7.24 -6.49
C LEU A 98 2.60 -6.84 -6.39
N THR A 99 3.15 -6.80 -5.17
CA THR A 99 4.56 -6.47 -4.95
C THR A 99 5.49 -7.51 -5.57
N VAL A 100 5.18 -8.80 -5.46
CA VAL A 100 5.94 -9.86 -6.14
C VAL A 100 5.93 -9.66 -7.66
N ILE A 101 4.77 -9.38 -8.24
CA ILE A 101 4.63 -9.15 -9.68
C ILE A 101 5.45 -7.93 -10.10
N VAL A 102 5.30 -6.81 -9.41
CA VAL A 102 6.03 -5.57 -9.71
C VAL A 102 7.53 -5.79 -9.62
N LEU A 103 8.05 -6.39 -8.56
CA LEU A 103 9.49 -6.63 -8.40
C LEU A 103 10.03 -7.60 -9.47
N ARG A 104 9.28 -8.65 -9.82
CA ARG A 104 9.65 -9.56 -10.93
C ARG A 104 9.69 -8.82 -12.27
N LEU A 105 8.72 -7.94 -12.55
CA LEU A 105 8.69 -7.15 -13.78
C LEU A 105 9.86 -6.17 -13.84
N LEU A 106 10.18 -5.53 -12.71
CA LEU A 106 11.34 -4.67 -12.58
C LEU A 106 12.63 -5.46 -12.86
N GLU A 107 12.82 -6.62 -12.25
CA GLU A 107 13.99 -7.47 -12.46
C GLU A 107 14.14 -7.96 -13.90
N LYS A 108 13.05 -8.41 -14.51
CA LYS A 108 13.05 -8.82 -15.92
C LYS A 108 13.41 -7.65 -16.85
N SER A 109 12.97 -6.44 -16.52
CA SER A 109 13.36 -5.23 -17.25
C SER A 109 14.85 -4.90 -17.07
N GLN A 110 15.44 -5.18 -15.89
CA GLN A 110 16.90 -5.08 -15.67
C GLN A 110 17.65 -6.09 -16.53
N ALA A 111 17.27 -7.36 -16.44
CA ALA A 111 17.98 -8.48 -17.06
C ALA A 111 17.97 -8.37 -18.59
N LYS A 112 16.81 -8.05 -19.19
CA LYS A 112 16.71 -7.81 -20.64
C LYS A 112 17.59 -6.65 -21.11
N THR A 113 17.84 -5.67 -20.23
CA THR A 113 18.71 -4.53 -20.52
C THR A 113 20.19 -4.90 -20.44
N ALA A 114 20.58 -5.77 -19.50
CA ALA A 114 21.95 -6.26 -19.35
C ALA A 114 22.37 -7.21 -20.48
N THR A 115 21.49 -8.13 -20.91
CA THR A 115 21.77 -9.02 -22.05
C THR A 115 21.83 -8.26 -23.37
N SER A 116 21.00 -7.22 -23.53
CA SER A 116 21.04 -6.35 -24.72
C SER A 116 22.24 -5.40 -24.75
N ALA A 117 22.89 -5.12 -23.61
CA ALA A 117 24.16 -4.39 -23.55
C ALA A 117 25.37 -5.28 -23.90
N LYS A 118 25.26 -6.59 -23.68
CA LYS A 118 26.31 -7.57 -24.07
C LYS A 118 26.21 -8.01 -25.54
N ALA A 119 25.05 -7.81 -26.17
CA ALA A 119 24.79 -8.20 -27.56
C ALA A 119 24.94 -7.04 -28.58
N SER A 120 25.32 -5.84 -28.16
CA SER A 120 25.44 -4.67 -29.04
C SER A 120 26.83 -4.57 -29.68
N SER A 121 27.17 -5.56 -30.49
CA SER A 121 27.88 -5.35 -31.76
C SER A 121 26.90 -5.77 -32.86
N THR A 122 26.52 -4.83 -33.72
CA THR A 122 25.56 -4.93 -34.85
C THR A 122 24.16 -4.35 -34.56
N GLN A 123 23.88 -3.26 -35.28
CA GLN A 123 22.67 -2.44 -35.28
C GLN A 123 21.41 -3.21 -35.71
N SER A 124 20.23 -2.78 -35.24
CA SER A 124 19.16 -2.32 -36.15
C SER A 124 18.05 -1.57 -35.39
N SER A 125 17.55 -0.53 -36.03
CA SER A 125 16.41 0.30 -35.64
C SER A 125 15.11 -0.50 -35.56
N THR A 126 14.34 -0.36 -34.49
CA THR A 126 12.92 -0.73 -34.49
C THR A 126 12.09 0.29 -33.71
N LYS A 127 11.01 0.75 -34.37
CA LYS A 127 10.00 1.68 -33.85
C LYS A 127 9.51 1.23 -32.48
N SER A 128 9.39 2.20 -31.56
CA SER A 128 8.86 2.07 -30.21
C SER A 128 7.42 1.55 -30.22
N SER A 129 7.23 0.23 -30.17
CA SER A 129 5.98 -0.35 -29.72
C SER A 129 5.93 -0.27 -28.19
N LEU A 130 4.89 0.39 -27.66
CA LEU A 130 4.63 0.39 -26.23
C LEU A 130 4.55 -1.08 -25.77
N ARG A 131 5.48 -1.45 -24.87
CA ARG A 131 5.62 -2.82 -24.39
C ARG A 131 4.29 -3.26 -23.77
N PRO A 132 3.83 -4.51 -23.96
CA PRO A 132 2.55 -5.01 -23.45
C PRO A 132 2.39 -4.89 -21.91
N GLN A 133 3.50 -4.66 -21.20
CA GLN A 133 3.53 -4.34 -19.77
C GLN A 133 2.77 -3.04 -19.43
N PHE A 134 2.77 -2.02 -20.31
CA PHE A 134 1.99 -0.80 -20.12
C PHE A 134 0.49 -1.06 -20.24
N ILE A 135 0.08 -1.98 -21.10
CA ILE A 135 -1.33 -2.35 -21.27
C ILE A 135 -1.84 -3.03 -19.99
N TRP A 136 -1.08 -3.96 -19.43
CA TRP A 136 -1.45 -4.64 -18.17
C TRP A 136 -1.43 -3.69 -16.96
N LEU A 137 -0.45 -2.78 -16.88
CA LEU A 137 -0.41 -1.77 -15.82
C LEU A 137 -1.55 -0.75 -15.94
N SER A 138 -1.92 -0.35 -17.17
CA SER A 138 -3.07 0.53 -17.41
C SER A 138 -4.39 -0.18 -17.10
N ILE A 139 -4.54 -1.47 -17.43
CA ILE A 139 -5.73 -2.25 -17.05
C ILE A 139 -5.83 -2.35 -15.53
N LEU A 140 -4.73 -2.65 -14.83
CA LEU A 140 -4.72 -2.70 -13.37
C LEU A 140 -5.03 -1.33 -12.74
N ALA A 141 -4.46 -0.25 -13.28
CA ALA A 141 -4.76 1.11 -12.87
C ALA A 141 -6.25 1.46 -13.05
N VAL A 142 -6.85 1.07 -14.18
CA VAL A 142 -8.28 1.25 -14.45
C VAL A 142 -9.14 0.43 -13.48
N VAL A 143 -8.76 -0.82 -13.19
CA VAL A 143 -9.46 -1.67 -12.22
C VAL A 143 -9.38 -1.09 -10.80
N CYS A 144 -8.20 -0.63 -10.37
CA CYS A 144 -8.01 0.02 -9.08
C CYS A 144 -8.76 1.36 -8.97
N LEU A 145 -8.93 2.09 -10.07
CA LEU A 145 -9.71 3.34 -10.11
C LEU A 145 -11.23 3.05 -10.13
N ALA A 146 -11.64 1.96 -10.77
CA ALA A 146 -13.03 1.55 -10.86
C ALA A 146 -13.55 0.95 -9.55
N LEU A 147 -12.71 0.27 -8.77
CA LEU A 147 -13.10 -0.40 -7.52
C LEU A 147 -13.72 0.55 -6.47
N PRO A 148 -13.15 1.72 -6.14
CA PRO A 148 -13.76 2.70 -5.22
C PRO A 148 -15.08 3.27 -5.76
N ILE A 149 -15.18 3.46 -7.07
CA ILE A 149 -16.39 3.99 -7.73
C ILE A 149 -17.50 2.94 -7.72
N LEU A 150 -17.16 1.67 -7.98
CA LEU A 150 -18.10 0.55 -7.87
C LEU A 150 -18.50 0.26 -6.43
N ALA A 151 -17.61 0.45 -5.46
CA ALA A 151 -17.92 0.31 -4.03
C ALA A 151 -18.92 1.37 -3.54
N GLY A 152 -19.02 2.53 -4.20
CA GLY A 152 -20.12 3.49 -3.96
C GLY A 152 -21.45 3.11 -4.64
N LEU A 153 -21.45 2.15 -5.56
CA LEU A 153 -22.64 1.67 -6.28
C LEU A 153 -23.19 0.34 -5.74
N PHE A 154 -22.37 -0.42 -5.01
CA PHE A 154 -22.74 -1.67 -4.35
C PHE A 154 -22.53 -1.50 -2.84
N ASP A 155 -23.57 -1.72 -2.03
CA ASP A 155 -23.46 -1.72 -0.56
C ASP A 155 -22.61 -2.93 -0.12
N ILE A 156 -21.29 -2.73 -0.01
CA ILE A 156 -20.30 -3.74 0.40
C ILE A 156 -20.38 -4.01 1.93
N GLY A 157 -21.38 -3.44 2.62
CA GLY A 157 -21.52 -3.49 4.07
C GLY A 157 -20.74 -2.38 4.76
N ALA A 158 -21.04 -2.14 6.04
CA ALA A 158 -20.40 -1.09 6.82
C ALA A 158 -18.87 -1.25 6.83
N GLY A 159 -18.14 -0.17 6.49
CA GLY A 159 -16.68 -0.17 6.45
C GLY A 159 -16.07 -0.53 7.80
N THR A 160 -14.84 -1.05 7.80
CA THR A 160 -14.16 -1.39 9.06
C THR A 160 -13.90 -0.17 9.94
N ASP A 161 -13.82 1.02 9.34
CA ASP A 161 -13.65 2.28 10.05
C ASP A 161 -14.96 2.67 10.79
N ASP A 162 -16.12 2.49 10.16
CA ASP A 162 -17.43 2.66 10.82
C ASP A 162 -17.63 1.66 11.96
N GLN A 163 -17.23 0.41 11.74
CA GLN A 163 -17.29 -0.65 12.75
C GLN A 163 -16.36 -0.35 13.93
N ALA A 164 -15.16 0.16 13.67
CA ALA A 164 -14.23 0.61 14.70
C ALA A 164 -14.79 1.81 15.47
N GLY A 165 -15.42 2.77 14.80
CA GLY A 165 -16.11 3.92 15.43
C GLY A 165 -17.24 3.47 16.36
N LYS A 166 -18.08 2.53 15.90
CA LYS A 166 -19.13 1.92 16.75
C LYS A 166 -18.54 1.19 17.95
N MET A 167 -17.42 0.48 17.77
CA MET A 167 -16.72 -0.20 18.86
C MET A 167 -16.21 0.81 19.90
N ILE A 168 -15.65 1.96 19.48
CA ILE A 168 -15.24 3.01 20.42
C ILE A 168 -16.43 3.49 21.28
N GLY A 169 -17.59 3.71 20.66
CA GLY A 169 -18.81 4.09 21.39
C GLY A 169 -19.30 3.03 22.38
N GLN A 170 -19.06 1.74 22.11
CA GLN A 170 -19.36 0.64 23.03
C GLN A 170 -18.34 0.54 24.18
N LEU A 171 -17.05 0.75 23.90
CA LEU A 171 -16.00 0.69 24.91
C LEU A 171 -16.02 1.93 25.82
N THR A 172 -16.45 3.08 25.30
CA THR A 172 -16.46 4.37 26.02
C THR A 172 -17.80 5.11 25.85
N PRO A 173 -18.85 4.72 26.61
CA PRO A 173 -20.18 5.32 26.49
C PRO A 173 -20.15 6.82 26.84
N GLY A 174 -20.66 7.67 25.94
CA GLY A 174 -20.70 9.13 26.13
C GLY A 174 -19.43 9.87 25.71
N PHE A 175 -18.44 9.18 25.14
CA PHE A 175 -17.30 9.82 24.50
C PHE A 175 -17.76 10.52 23.22
N ASN A 176 -17.66 11.85 23.21
CA ASN A 176 -17.85 12.66 22.01
C ASN A 176 -16.46 13.18 21.62
N PRO A 177 -15.86 12.70 20.51
CA PRO A 177 -14.53 13.16 20.12
C PRO A 177 -14.60 14.65 19.83
N THR A 178 -14.04 15.48 20.70
CA THR A 178 -13.86 16.91 20.42
C THR A 178 -12.71 17.04 19.42
N PRO A 179 -12.99 17.43 18.16
CA PRO A 179 -11.93 17.57 17.18
C PRO A 179 -10.95 18.65 17.65
N PHE A 180 -9.65 18.36 17.63
CA PHE A 180 -8.63 19.37 17.95
C PHE A 180 -8.68 20.58 17.00
N LEU A 181 -9.10 20.31 15.77
CA LEU A 181 -9.58 21.24 14.74
C LEU A 181 -10.84 20.57 14.18
N GLU A 182 -11.93 21.31 13.91
CA GLU A 182 -13.09 20.78 13.15
C GLU A 182 -12.56 20.11 11.88
N SER A 183 -12.41 18.78 11.94
CA SER A 183 -11.84 18.01 10.86
C SER A 183 -12.93 17.88 9.83
N PHE A 184 -12.64 18.34 8.62
CA PHE A 184 -13.51 18.15 7.47
C PHE A 184 -13.81 16.66 7.31
N GLU A 185 -15.05 16.26 7.60
CA GLU A 185 -15.59 14.96 7.23
C GLU A 185 -16.19 15.08 5.83
N PRO A 186 -15.63 14.37 4.84
CA PRO A 186 -16.18 14.37 3.49
C PRO A 186 -17.58 13.76 3.51
N SER A 187 -18.48 14.30 2.71
CA SER A 187 -19.79 13.69 2.52
C SER A 187 -19.66 12.27 1.96
N GLU A 188 -20.69 11.44 2.12
CA GLU A 188 -20.76 10.06 1.63
C GLU A 188 -20.41 9.92 0.13
N PHE A 189 -20.64 10.97 -0.66
CA PHE A 189 -20.25 11.05 -2.07
C PHE A 189 -18.80 11.52 -2.30
N ALA A 190 -18.27 12.36 -1.41
CA ALA A 190 -16.92 12.91 -1.52
C ALA A 190 -15.85 11.90 -1.11
N GLU A 191 -16.15 10.97 -0.19
CA GLU A 191 -15.20 9.96 0.28
C GLU A 191 -14.69 9.04 -0.85
N PRO A 192 -15.55 8.38 -1.67
CA PRO A 192 -15.08 7.59 -2.82
C PRO A 192 -14.26 8.39 -3.83
N LEU A 193 -14.59 9.68 -4.03
CA LEU A 193 -13.86 10.57 -4.93
C LEU A 193 -12.47 10.92 -4.40
N LEU A 194 -12.34 11.15 -3.09
CA LEU A 194 -11.04 11.37 -2.45
C LEU A 194 -10.19 10.09 -2.52
N PHE A 195 -10.77 8.91 -2.32
CA PHE A 195 -10.07 7.65 -2.55
C PHE A 195 -9.61 7.48 -4.01
N ALA A 196 -10.48 7.75 -4.98
CA ALA A 196 -10.13 7.69 -6.40
C ALA A 196 -8.99 8.66 -6.74
N LEU A 197 -9.01 9.87 -6.17
CA LEU A 197 -7.92 10.85 -6.29
C LEU A 197 -6.63 10.32 -5.66
N GLN A 198 -6.70 9.67 -4.50
CA GLN A 198 -5.53 9.03 -3.85
C GLN A 198 -4.89 7.99 -4.76
N VAL A 199 -5.72 7.10 -5.32
CA VAL A 199 -5.30 6.04 -6.22
C VAL A 199 -4.66 6.66 -7.48
N ALA A 200 -5.28 7.69 -8.05
CA ALA A 200 -4.75 8.41 -9.21
C ALA A 200 -3.38 9.04 -8.94
N ILE A 201 -3.22 9.70 -7.78
CA ILE A 201 -1.93 10.28 -7.36
C ILE A 201 -0.88 9.17 -7.18
N GLY A 202 -1.24 8.07 -6.51
CA GLY A 202 -0.35 6.93 -6.30
C GLY A 202 0.13 6.32 -7.63
N ILE A 203 -0.78 6.12 -8.58
CA ILE A 203 -0.47 5.64 -9.94
C ILE A 203 0.45 6.63 -10.66
N ALA A 204 0.17 7.93 -10.58
CA ALA A 204 0.98 8.97 -11.23
C ALA A 204 2.41 9.01 -10.68
N LEU A 205 2.58 8.96 -9.35
CA LEU A 205 3.89 8.92 -8.70
C LEU A 205 4.65 7.65 -9.03
N PHE A 206 3.98 6.50 -9.04
CA PHE A 206 4.58 5.22 -9.44
C PHE A 206 5.04 5.24 -10.90
N ALA A 207 4.19 5.72 -11.81
CA ALA A 207 4.52 5.85 -13.23
C ALA A 207 5.69 6.83 -13.45
N TRP A 208 5.71 7.95 -12.73
CA TRP A 208 6.80 8.92 -12.76
C TRP A 208 8.12 8.33 -12.25
N GLY A 209 8.09 7.62 -11.11
CA GLY A 209 9.27 6.94 -10.56
C GLY A 209 9.82 5.86 -11.50
N TYR A 210 8.92 5.08 -12.10
CA TYR A 210 9.28 4.10 -13.12
C TYR A 210 9.86 4.76 -14.39
N TYR A 211 9.28 5.87 -14.85
CA TYR A 211 9.80 6.64 -15.98
C TYR A 211 11.19 7.21 -15.68
N GLN A 212 11.40 7.81 -14.51
CA GLN A 212 12.71 8.31 -14.06
C GLN A 212 13.77 7.21 -14.05
N LEU A 213 13.42 6.01 -13.59
CA LEU A 213 14.31 4.84 -13.60
C LEU A 213 14.74 4.45 -15.03
N ILE A 214 13.79 4.49 -15.98
CA ILE A 214 14.07 4.21 -17.40
C ILE A 214 14.87 5.35 -18.03
N TYR A 215 14.49 6.60 -17.78
CA TYR A 215 15.11 7.79 -18.35
C TYR A 215 16.58 7.92 -17.95
N LYS A 216 16.90 7.77 -16.66
CA LYS A 216 18.29 7.76 -16.18
C LYS A 216 19.13 6.67 -16.87
N ARG A 217 18.54 5.55 -17.27
CA ARG A 217 19.26 4.51 -18.01
C ARG A 217 19.54 4.83 -19.45
N HIS A 218 18.62 5.52 -20.13
CA HIS A 218 18.88 5.99 -21.48
C HIS A 218 20.05 6.98 -21.51
N GLN A 219 20.10 7.87 -20.52
CA GLN A 219 21.22 8.80 -20.30
C GLN A 219 22.54 8.08 -20.01
N SER A 220 22.56 7.10 -19.09
CA SER A 220 23.78 6.31 -18.81
C SER A 220 24.29 5.58 -20.06
N LYS A 221 23.38 4.99 -20.86
CA LYS A 221 23.76 4.31 -22.12
C LYS A 221 24.30 5.26 -23.18
N GLN A 222 23.77 6.48 -23.28
CA GLN A 222 24.29 7.49 -24.21
C GLN A 222 25.68 7.95 -23.79
N LYS A 223 25.90 8.20 -22.49
CA LYS A 223 27.21 8.57 -21.95
C LYS A 223 28.28 7.48 -22.10
N GLU A 224 27.90 6.20 -21.99
CA GLU A 224 28.80 5.07 -22.28
C GLU A 224 29.09 4.87 -23.77
N GLN A 225 28.29 5.46 -24.67
CA GLN A 225 28.51 5.42 -26.12
C GLN A 225 29.31 6.62 -26.65
N GLU A 226 29.33 7.72 -25.90
CA GLU A 226 30.07 8.96 -26.22
C GLU A 226 31.48 9.01 -25.59
N ALA A 227 31.80 8.10 -24.66
CA ALA A 227 33.10 7.96 -23.99
C ALA A 227 33.91 6.79 -24.55
#